data_AF-A0A974T0Q0-F1
#
_entry.id   AF-A0A974T0Q0-F1
#
_cell.length_a   1.000
_cell.length_b   1.000
_cell.length_c   1.000
_cell.angle_alpha   90.00
_cell.angle_beta   90.00
_cell.angle_gamma   90.00
#
_symmetry.space_group_name_H-M   'P 1'
#
loop_
_entity.id
_entity.type
_entity.pdbx_description
1 polymer ?
#
loop_
_entity_poly.entity_id
_entity_poly.type
_entity_poly.pdbx_seq_one_letter_code
_entity_poly.pdbx_strand_id
1 'polypeptide(L)'
;MVMRTKVLSGVAFVALALAGCTSTSSTLPSAAVATAPAPTASLGPVIEGPVLGPDGRCTGTALGTASAIEPGITECDLVRLKGKPATDVLVGESGKGQREVQVLYSEPGGRELYFFVNNRLDRVVKP
;
A
#
# COMPACT_ATOMS: atom_id res chain seq x y z
N MET A 1 52.17 -10.03 15.38
CA MET A 1 52.45 -9.83 16.82
C MET A 1 51.80 -8.51 17.23
N VAL A 2 50.54 -8.56 17.66
CA VAL A 2 50.12 -8.49 19.07
C VAL A 2 50.45 -7.14 19.70
N MET A 3 49.46 -6.25 19.78
CA MET A 3 49.43 -5.18 20.77
C MET A 3 48.27 -5.46 21.72
N ARG A 4 48.65 -5.81 22.96
CA ARG A 4 47.77 -6.19 24.06
C ARG A 4 47.15 -4.96 24.70
N THR A 5 45.81 -4.95 24.72
CA THR A 5 44.92 -4.75 25.88
C THR A 5 45.31 -3.73 26.96
N LYS A 6 44.39 -2.80 27.24
CA LYS A 6 43.89 -2.56 28.61
C LYS A 6 42.53 -1.85 28.59
N VAL A 7 41.52 -2.59 29.03
CA VAL A 7 40.21 -2.14 29.51
C VAL A 7 40.41 -1.42 30.83
N LEU A 8 39.76 -0.26 31.07
CA LEU A 8 39.07 0.12 32.33
C LEU A 8 38.74 1.63 32.39
N SER A 9 37.55 1.91 32.96
CA SER A 9 37.10 3.18 33.55
C SER A 9 36.80 4.32 32.56
N GLY A 10 35.72 5.07 32.70
CA GLY A 10 34.76 5.22 33.77
C GLY A 10 33.85 6.41 33.43
N VAL A 11 32.64 6.37 33.97
CA VAL A 11 31.55 7.33 33.79
C VAL A 11 32.00 8.79 33.94
N ALA A 12 31.65 9.66 32.98
CA ALA A 12 31.59 11.10 33.20
C ALA A 12 30.49 11.72 32.33
N PHE A 13 29.38 12.03 33.00
CA PHE A 13 28.35 12.99 32.60
C PHE A 13 28.95 14.26 31.96
N VAL A 14 28.51 14.62 30.76
CA VAL A 14 28.43 16.02 30.33
C VAL A 14 27.17 16.19 29.48
N ALA A 15 26.14 16.76 30.11
CA ALA A 15 24.98 17.30 29.42
C ALA A 15 25.44 18.51 28.59
N LEU A 16 25.48 18.37 27.26
CA LEU A 16 25.65 19.52 26.37
C LEU A 16 24.29 20.14 26.09
N ALA A 17 24.09 21.29 26.74
CA ALA A 17 23.03 22.24 26.48
C ALA A 17 23.16 22.77 25.03
N LEU A 18 22.20 22.41 24.17
CA LEU A 18 21.98 23.12 22.92
C LEU A 18 21.12 24.35 23.20
N ALA A 19 21.78 25.47 23.45
CA ALA A 19 21.22 26.80 23.32
C ALA A 19 21.02 27.07 21.81
N GLY A 20 19.82 26.80 21.31
CA GLY A 20 19.37 27.17 19.97
C GLY A 20 18.57 28.47 20.01
N CYS A 21 19.10 29.51 19.36
CA CYS A 21 18.52 30.84 19.21
C CYS A 21 17.08 30.80 18.66
N THR A 22 16.09 31.30 19.42
CA THR A 22 14.77 31.62 18.86
C THR A 22 14.75 33.08 18.43
N SER A 23 14.93 33.30 17.14
CA SER A 23 14.88 34.60 16.48
C SER A 23 13.47 35.19 16.47
N THR A 24 13.41 36.50 16.72
CA THR A 24 12.49 37.50 16.16
C THR A 24 10.99 37.23 16.29
N SER A 25 10.36 37.90 17.24
CA SER A 25 8.93 38.19 17.25
C SER A 25 8.59 39.15 16.10
N SER A 26 7.85 38.68 15.10
CA SER A 26 7.09 39.53 14.18
C SER A 26 5.61 39.46 14.55
N THR A 27 5.12 40.51 15.17
CA THR A 27 3.69 40.79 15.33
C THR A 27 3.09 41.10 13.95
N LEU A 28 2.25 40.20 13.43
CA LEU A 28 1.36 40.54 12.31
C LEU A 28 0.03 41.09 12.85
N PRO A 29 -0.51 42.18 12.27
CA PRO A 29 -1.82 42.69 12.63
C PRO A 29 -2.91 41.71 12.21
N SER A 30 -3.92 41.57 13.07
CA SER A 30 -5.14 40.79 12.85
C SER A 30 -5.86 41.24 11.58
N ALA A 31 -5.57 40.59 10.46
CA ALA A 31 -6.38 40.63 9.26
C ALA A 31 -7.39 39.48 9.33
N ALA A 32 -8.68 39.81 9.19
CA ALA A 32 -9.78 38.87 9.17
C ALA A 32 -9.51 37.73 8.18
N VAL A 33 -9.44 36.51 8.69
CA VAL A 33 -9.27 35.31 7.86
C VAL A 33 -10.62 35.03 7.21
N ALA A 34 -10.75 35.38 5.93
CA ALA A 34 -11.74 34.75 5.08
C ALA A 34 -11.46 33.23 5.14
N THR A 35 -12.45 32.46 5.57
CA THR A 35 -12.36 31.00 5.68
C THR A 35 -12.05 30.45 4.30
N ALA A 36 -10.79 30.10 4.04
CA ALA A 36 -10.44 29.35 2.84
C ALA A 36 -11.25 28.05 2.87
N PRO A 37 -11.86 27.62 1.74
CA PRO A 37 -12.48 26.31 1.68
C PRO A 37 -11.43 25.27 2.08
N ALA A 38 -11.80 24.35 2.97
CA ALA A 38 -10.94 23.22 3.29
C ALA A 38 -10.47 22.55 1.98
N PRO A 39 -9.21 22.14 1.86
CA PRO A 39 -8.77 21.38 0.70
C PRO A 39 -9.66 20.15 0.60
N THR A 40 -10.44 20.05 -0.49
CA THR A 40 -11.12 18.81 -0.86
C THR A 40 -10.04 17.73 -0.92
N ALA A 41 -10.03 16.84 0.07
CA ALA A 41 -9.23 15.63 0.00
C ALA A 41 -9.50 15.00 -1.36
N SER A 42 -8.46 14.79 -2.15
CA SER A 42 -8.58 14.01 -3.38
C SER A 42 -9.12 12.66 -2.95
N LEU A 43 -10.39 12.39 -3.24
CA LEU A 43 -10.93 11.04 -3.16
C LEU A 43 -10.01 10.23 -4.06
N GLY A 44 -9.33 9.24 -3.49
CA GLY A 44 -8.50 8.33 -4.28
C GLY A 44 -9.31 7.70 -5.42
N PRO A 45 -8.66 6.97 -6.33
CA PRO A 45 -9.36 6.32 -7.43
C PRO A 45 -10.57 5.54 -6.92
N VAL A 46 -11.75 5.85 -7.47
CA VAL A 46 -13.00 5.19 -7.10
C VAL A 46 -12.92 3.76 -7.61
N ILE A 47 -12.84 2.80 -6.69
CA ILE A 47 -12.83 1.38 -7.01
C ILE A 47 -14.27 0.90 -7.06
N GLU A 48 -14.70 0.44 -8.23
CA GLU A 48 -16.05 -0.07 -8.42
C GLU A 48 -16.16 -1.55 -8.03
N GLY A 49 -17.14 -1.85 -7.19
CA GLY A 49 -17.54 -3.22 -6.85
C GLY A 49 -16.75 -3.85 -5.70
N PRO A 50 -17.04 -5.13 -5.39
CA PRO A 50 -16.33 -5.88 -4.35
C PRO A 50 -14.86 -6.08 -4.76
N VAL A 51 -13.98 -6.06 -3.75
CA VAL A 51 -12.53 -6.19 -3.92
C VAL A 51 -12.02 -7.40 -3.15
N LEU A 52 -10.88 -7.93 -3.57
CA LEU A 52 -10.22 -9.04 -2.90
C LEU A 52 -9.29 -8.50 -1.80
N GLY A 53 -9.52 -8.93 -0.56
CA GLY A 53 -8.65 -8.65 0.57
C GLY A 53 -7.35 -9.46 0.54
N PRO A 54 -6.33 -9.06 1.34
CA PRO A 54 -5.08 -9.81 1.47
C PRO A 54 -5.28 -11.19 2.13
N ASP A 55 -6.43 -11.43 2.75
CA ASP A 55 -6.85 -12.73 3.28
C ASP A 55 -7.46 -13.66 2.22
N GLY A 56 -7.49 -13.23 0.95
CA GLY A 56 -8.07 -13.97 -0.15
C GLY A 56 -9.60 -14.00 -0.14
N ARG A 57 -10.25 -13.14 0.65
CA ARG A 57 -11.71 -13.03 0.70
C ARG A 57 -12.22 -11.79 -0.01
N CYS A 58 -13.36 -11.93 -0.67
CA CYS A 58 -14.05 -10.80 -1.27
C CYS A 58 -14.81 -9.99 -0.22
N THR A 59 -14.73 -8.66 -0.32
CA THR A 59 -15.48 -7.74 0.55
C THR A 59 -16.99 -7.76 0.33
N GLY A 60 -17.44 -8.39 -0.76
CA GLY A 60 -18.85 -8.59 -1.09
C GLY A 60 -19.04 -9.63 -2.19
N THR A 61 -20.28 -9.83 -2.61
CA THR A 61 -20.61 -10.80 -3.65
C THR A 61 -20.14 -10.31 -5.02
N ALA A 62 -19.34 -11.12 -5.71
CA ALA A 62 -18.96 -10.87 -7.10
C ALA A 62 -20.19 -10.66 -7.98
N LEU A 63 -20.17 -9.66 -8.88
CA LEU A 63 -21.27 -9.43 -9.82
C LEU A 63 -21.47 -10.60 -10.78
N GLY A 64 -20.42 -11.38 -11.04
CA GLY A 64 -20.53 -12.64 -11.76
C GLY A 64 -20.68 -12.49 -13.27
N THR A 65 -20.38 -11.32 -13.84
CA THR A 65 -20.61 -11.01 -15.25
C THR A 65 -19.61 -11.69 -16.19
N ALA A 66 -18.45 -12.11 -15.68
CA ALA A 66 -17.41 -12.75 -16.48
C ALA A 66 -17.65 -14.27 -16.65
N SER A 67 -17.52 -14.79 -17.87
CA SER A 67 -17.57 -16.24 -18.15
C SER A 67 -16.19 -16.88 -18.33
N ALA A 68 -15.15 -16.07 -18.55
CA ALA A 68 -13.77 -16.50 -18.76
C ALA A 68 -12.79 -15.54 -18.05
N ILE A 69 -11.55 -16.01 -17.83
CA ILE A 69 -10.50 -15.22 -17.19
C ILE A 69 -9.69 -14.47 -18.26
N GLU A 70 -10.02 -13.20 -18.45
CA GLU A 70 -9.42 -12.31 -19.44
C GLU A 70 -9.25 -10.90 -18.87
N PRO A 71 -8.33 -10.07 -19.41
CA PRO A 71 -8.18 -8.70 -18.96
C PRO A 71 -9.51 -7.94 -18.89
N GLY A 72 -9.71 -7.18 -17.82
CA GLY A 72 -10.94 -6.44 -17.54
C GLY A 72 -11.90 -7.08 -16.53
N ILE A 73 -11.76 -8.37 -16.20
CA ILE A 73 -12.59 -8.98 -15.13
C ILE A 73 -12.25 -8.41 -13.75
N THR A 74 -13.17 -8.53 -12.80
CA THR A 74 -12.96 -8.09 -11.42
C THR A 74 -12.13 -9.10 -10.61
N GLU A 75 -11.54 -8.64 -9.51
CA GLU A 75 -10.76 -9.51 -8.60
C GLU A 75 -11.62 -10.65 -8.03
N CYS A 76 -12.88 -10.34 -7.72
CA CYS A 76 -13.82 -11.32 -7.18
C CYS A 76 -14.42 -12.25 -8.25
N ASP A 77 -14.49 -11.81 -9.50
CA ASP A 77 -14.78 -12.71 -10.62
C ASP A 77 -13.67 -13.74 -10.81
N LEU A 78 -12.40 -13.36 -10.65
CA LEU A 78 -11.30 -14.32 -10.70
C LEU A 78 -11.47 -15.41 -9.64
N VAL A 79 -11.71 -15.04 -8.38
CA VAL A 79 -11.91 -16.02 -7.30
C VAL A 79 -13.09 -16.96 -7.60
N ARG A 80 -14.20 -16.41 -8.09
CA ARG A 80 -15.36 -17.21 -8.50
C ARG A 80 -15.04 -18.17 -9.65
N LEU A 81 -14.38 -17.68 -10.70
CA LEU A 81 -14.03 -18.47 -11.88
C LEU A 81 -12.97 -19.54 -11.58
N LYS A 82 -12.02 -19.25 -10.68
CA LYS A 82 -11.02 -20.23 -10.24
C LYS A 82 -11.62 -21.31 -9.33
N GLY A 83 -12.70 -20.98 -8.60
CA GLY A 83 -13.44 -21.92 -7.76
C GLY A 83 -12.64 -22.47 -6.57
N LYS A 84 -11.49 -21.88 -6.28
CA LYS A 84 -10.60 -22.24 -5.16
C LYS A 84 -10.00 -20.98 -4.55
N PRO A 85 -9.61 -20.99 -3.27
CA PRO A 85 -8.92 -19.86 -2.68
C PRO A 85 -7.59 -19.59 -3.40
N ALA A 86 -7.22 -18.31 -3.48
CA ALA A 86 -5.90 -17.92 -3.94
C ALA A 86 -4.82 -18.53 -3.04
N THR A 87 -3.68 -18.89 -3.63
CA THR A 87 -2.52 -19.36 -2.88
C THR A 87 -1.89 -18.23 -2.08
N ASP A 88 -1.81 -17.04 -2.70
CA ASP A 88 -1.31 -15.83 -2.05
C ASP A 88 -1.95 -14.60 -2.70
N VAL A 89 -2.13 -13.54 -1.92
CA VAL A 89 -2.70 -12.27 -2.37
C VAL A 89 -1.88 -11.12 -1.82
N LEU A 90 -1.22 -10.38 -2.71
CA LEU A 90 -0.50 -9.16 -2.36
C LEU A 90 -1.34 -7.96 -2.77
N VAL A 91 -1.77 -7.17 -1.79
CA VAL A 91 -2.50 -5.92 -2.01
C VAL A 91 -1.56 -4.75 -1.73
N GLY A 92 -1.48 -3.81 -2.66
CA GLY A 92 -0.67 -2.61 -2.50
C GLY A 92 -1.17 -1.46 -3.37
N GLU A 93 -0.32 -0.46 -3.50
CA GLU A 93 -0.53 0.68 -4.38
C GLU A 93 0.61 0.71 -5.41
N SER A 94 0.24 0.96 -6.66
CA SER A 94 1.19 1.31 -7.72
C SER A 94 1.93 2.60 -7.38
N GLY A 95 3.08 2.83 -8.01
CA GLY A 95 3.75 4.14 -8.00
C GLY A 95 2.95 5.30 -8.61
N LYS A 96 1.71 5.05 -9.06
CA LYS A 96 0.77 6.02 -9.63
C LYS A 96 -0.46 6.26 -8.72
N GLY A 97 -0.43 5.77 -7.47
CA GLY A 97 -1.54 5.89 -6.52
C GLY A 97 -2.78 5.07 -6.86
N GLN A 98 -2.66 4.12 -7.80
CA GLN A 98 -3.71 3.16 -8.14
C GLN A 98 -3.56 1.92 -7.28
N ARG A 99 -4.68 1.28 -6.92
CA ARG A 99 -4.64 0.01 -6.19
C ARG A 99 -4.13 -1.10 -7.10
N GLU A 100 -3.12 -1.83 -6.64
CA GLU A 100 -2.59 -3.00 -7.32
C GLU A 100 -2.83 -4.26 -6.47
N VAL A 101 -3.31 -5.31 -7.12
CA VAL A 101 -3.43 -6.63 -6.47
C VAL A 101 -2.74 -7.67 -7.32
N GLN A 102 -1.89 -8.47 -6.70
CA GLN A 102 -1.25 -9.62 -7.31
C GLN A 102 -1.83 -10.87 -6.67
N VAL A 103 -2.49 -11.70 -7.47
CA VAL A 103 -3.11 -12.94 -7.02
C VAL A 103 -2.32 -14.11 -7.59
N LEU A 104 -1.84 -14.97 -6.71
CA LEU A 104 -1.12 -16.18 -7.06
C LEU A 104 -2.04 -17.40 -6.96
N TYR A 105 -2.03 -18.23 -8.00
CA TYR A 105 -2.56 -19.58 -7.96
C TYR A 105 -1.47 -20.60 -8.29
N SER A 106 -1.30 -21.59 -7.42
CA SER A 106 -0.53 -22.80 -7.71
C SER A 106 -1.43 -23.80 -8.44
N GLU A 107 -1.12 -24.06 -9.70
CA GLU A 107 -1.80 -25.05 -10.54
C GLU A 107 -0.92 -26.28 -10.79
N PRO A 108 -1.49 -27.43 -11.17
CA PRO A 108 -0.72 -28.64 -11.51
C PRO A 108 0.31 -28.46 -12.64
N GLY A 109 0.20 -27.39 -13.44
CA GLY A 109 1.12 -27.04 -14.52
C GLY A 109 2.09 -25.90 -14.21
N GLY A 110 2.05 -25.32 -13.00
CA GLY A 110 2.90 -24.19 -12.62
C GLY A 110 2.16 -23.11 -11.83
N ARG A 111 2.80 -21.95 -11.69
CA ARG A 111 2.25 -20.81 -10.97
C ARG A 111 1.62 -19.82 -11.94
N GLU A 112 0.38 -19.43 -11.70
CA GLU A 112 -0.28 -18.37 -12.45
C GLU A 112 -0.34 -17.11 -11.57
N LEU A 113 0.14 -15.99 -12.09
CA LEU A 113 0.07 -14.68 -11.44
C LEU A 113 -0.90 -13.77 -12.19
N TYR A 114 -1.86 -13.23 -11.47
CA TYR A 114 -2.88 -12.31 -11.99
C TYR A 114 -2.66 -10.93 -11.40
N PHE A 115 -2.50 -9.93 -12.27
CA PHE A 115 -2.22 -8.55 -11.86
C PHE A 115 -3.46 -7.70 -12.08
N PHE A 116 -3.95 -7.06 -11.03
CA PHE A 116 -5.09 -6.16 -11.09
C PHE A 116 -4.66 -4.74 -10.84
N VAL A 117 -5.28 -3.81 -11.57
CA VAL A 117 -5.20 -2.37 -11.32
C VAL A 117 -6.62 -1.88 -11.13
N ASN A 118 -6.91 -1.24 -10.00
CA ASN A 118 -8.24 -0.71 -9.66
C ASN A 118 -9.38 -1.72 -9.88
N ASN A 119 -9.23 -2.94 -9.36
CA ASN A 119 -10.23 -4.01 -9.48
C ASN A 119 -10.55 -4.44 -10.92
N ARG A 120 -9.58 -4.30 -11.83
CA ARG A 120 -9.65 -4.82 -13.21
C ARG A 120 -8.38 -5.59 -13.53
N LEU A 121 -8.54 -6.80 -14.07
CA LEU A 121 -7.42 -7.65 -14.47
C LEU A 121 -6.65 -6.93 -15.60
N ASP A 122 -5.39 -6.60 -15.35
CA ASP A 122 -4.49 -5.97 -16.33
C ASP A 122 -3.84 -7.06 -17.19
N ARG A 123 -3.23 -8.05 -16.54
CA ARG A 123 -2.49 -9.11 -17.23
C ARG A 123 -2.38 -10.38 -16.41
N VAL A 124 -2.04 -11.46 -17.11
CA VAL A 124 -1.79 -12.79 -16.55
C VAL A 124 -0.38 -13.22 -16.94
N VAL A 125 0.39 -13.69 -15.97
CA VAL A 125 1.73 -14.25 -16.16
C VAL A 125 1.67 -15.74 -15.85
N LYS A 126 2.05 -16.55 -16.83
CA LYS A 126 2.17 -18.00 -16.71
C LYS A 126 3.56 -18.43 -17.21
N PRO A 127 4.19 -19.44 -16.59
CA PRO A 127 5.42 -20.04 -17.09
C PRO A 127 5.21 -20.78 -18.41
#